data_AF-A0A941HKP7-F1
#
_entry.id   AF-A0A941HKP7-F1
#
_cell.length_a   1.000
_cell.length_b   1.000
_cell.length_c   1.000
_cell.angle_alpha   90.00
_cell.angle_beta   90.00
_cell.angle_gamma   90.00
#
_symmetry.space_group_name_H-M   'P 1'
#
loop_
_entity.id
_entity.type
_entity.pdbx_description
1 polymer ?
#
loop_
_entity_poly.entity_id
_entity_poly.type
_entity_poly.pdbx_seq_one_letter_code
_entity_poly.pdbx_strand_id
1 'polypeptide(L)'
;MKKDNLHTNDNGFKIPEGYFDNFEKKLMNHIDADMSKNTSETGFKVPDDYFESLEDGLFQKISNEKPKGKVISLFSKRNIFYFSGIAAMIAIIFSVVVTKQSDSLDFNTLAIADIQAYYDEGNIELSSIEIASLLEEEVNYLSPFEEKSISDDALLEYLSDEDLDDEIIFSE
;
A
#
# COMPACT_ATOMS: atom_id res chain seq x y z
N MET A 1 43.00 -64.56 -33.89
CA MET A 1 42.29 -65.01 -32.67
C MET A 1 41.70 -66.40 -32.93
N LYS A 2 42.01 -67.39 -32.08
CA LYS A 2 40.99 -68.40 -31.73
C LYS A 2 39.96 -67.70 -30.85
N LYS A 3 38.67 -68.00 -31.06
CA LYS A 3 37.58 -67.61 -30.16
C LYS A 3 36.92 -68.90 -29.72
N ASP A 4 36.90 -69.14 -28.42
CA ASP A 4 36.03 -70.15 -27.82
C ASP A 4 35.29 -69.50 -26.65
N ASN A 5 33.96 -69.55 -26.70
CA ASN A 5 33.08 -69.11 -25.63
C ASN A 5 32.35 -70.31 -25.03
N LEU A 6 32.66 -70.54 -23.75
CA LEU A 6 31.84 -71.18 -22.74
C LEU A 6 30.44 -70.57 -22.73
N HIS A 7 29.38 -71.37 -22.65
CA HIS A 7 28.17 -70.98 -21.89
C HIS A 7 27.32 -72.21 -21.59
N THR A 8 27.24 -72.62 -20.34
CA THR A 8 25.93 -72.96 -19.75
C THR A 8 25.98 -72.88 -18.22
N ASN A 9 25.05 -72.12 -17.64
CA ASN A 9 24.60 -72.25 -16.26
C ASN A 9 23.15 -71.75 -16.09
N ASP A 10 22.44 -72.40 -15.17
CA ASP A 10 21.04 -72.31 -14.70
C ASP A 10 20.39 -70.91 -14.55
N ASN A 11 19.34 -70.61 -15.33
CA ASN A 11 18.28 -69.65 -14.98
C ASN A 11 16.92 -70.21 -15.45
N GLY A 12 15.89 -70.18 -14.60
CA GLY A 12 14.64 -70.97 -14.65
C GLY A 12 13.67 -70.81 -15.84
N PHE A 13 14.12 -70.30 -16.98
CA PHE A 13 13.36 -70.32 -18.23
C PHE A 13 13.61 -71.65 -18.95
N LYS A 14 12.67 -72.58 -18.85
CA LYS A 14 12.67 -73.81 -19.65
C LYS A 14 11.90 -73.54 -20.93
N ILE A 15 12.59 -73.65 -22.07
CA ILE A 15 11.92 -73.67 -23.36
C ILE A 15 11.23 -75.02 -23.58
N PRO A 16 10.14 -75.07 -24.37
CA PRO A 16 9.59 -76.34 -24.84
C PRO A 16 10.66 -77.20 -25.52
N GLU A 17 10.56 -78.50 -25.33
CA GLU A 17 11.45 -79.46 -26.00
C GLU A 17 11.37 -79.28 -27.52
N GLY A 18 12.53 -79.17 -28.17
CA GLY A 18 12.62 -78.95 -29.62
C GLY A 18 12.17 -77.56 -30.09
N TYR A 19 12.09 -76.54 -29.21
CA TYR A 19 11.77 -75.16 -29.62
C TYR A 19 12.74 -74.66 -30.69
N PHE A 20 14.05 -74.70 -30.42
CA PHE A 20 15.07 -74.24 -31.36
C PHE A 20 15.18 -75.15 -32.58
N ASP A 21 15.02 -76.46 -32.40
CA ASP A 21 15.08 -77.45 -33.49
C ASP A 21 13.98 -77.23 -34.55
N ASN A 22 12.81 -76.74 -34.13
CA ASN A 22 11.67 -76.51 -35.02
C ASN A 22 11.40 -75.03 -35.35
N PHE A 23 12.16 -74.11 -34.76
CA PHE A 23 11.94 -72.67 -34.92
C PHE A 23 12.11 -72.25 -36.38
N GLU A 24 13.23 -72.65 -37.00
CA GLU A 24 13.55 -72.30 -38.39
C GLU A 24 12.44 -72.74 -39.36
N LYS A 25 11.98 -73.99 -39.22
CA LYS A 25 10.91 -74.54 -40.06
C LYS A 25 9.59 -73.78 -39.91
N LYS A 26 9.23 -73.40 -38.68
CA LYS A 26 8.03 -72.60 -38.42
C LYS A 26 8.13 -71.21 -39.00
N LEU A 27 9.30 -70.57 -38.84
CA LEU A 27 9.56 -69.24 -39.39
C LEU A 27 9.48 -69.27 -40.92
N MET A 28 10.12 -70.23 -41.57
CA MET A 28 10.13 -70.31 -43.03
C MET A 28 8.74 -70.56 -43.60
N ASN A 29 7.96 -71.46 -42.99
CA ASN A 29 6.58 -71.70 -43.39
C ASN A 29 5.71 -70.42 -43.30
N HIS A 30 5.97 -69.56 -42.31
CA HIS A 30 5.24 -68.29 -42.15
C HIS A 30 5.64 -67.28 -43.22
N ILE A 31 6.93 -67.17 -43.52
CA ILE A 31 7.44 -66.27 -44.55
C ILE A 31 6.91 -66.69 -45.92
N ASP A 32 6.94 -67.98 -46.24
CA ASP A 32 6.43 -68.50 -47.52
C ASP A 32 4.92 -68.27 -47.66
N ALA A 33 4.17 -68.43 -46.58
CA ALA A 33 2.74 -68.14 -46.55
C ALA A 33 2.44 -66.65 -46.79
N ASP A 34 3.21 -65.74 -46.19
CA ASP A 34 3.04 -64.30 -46.37
C ASP A 34 3.49 -63.82 -47.75
N MET A 35 4.57 -64.38 -48.30
CA MET A 35 5.06 -64.06 -49.65
C MET A 35 4.14 -64.56 -50.76
N SER A 36 3.38 -65.63 -50.52
CA SER A 36 2.39 -66.17 -51.48
C SER A 36 1.16 -65.29 -51.66
N LYS A 37 0.88 -64.39 -50.71
CA LYS A 37 -0.16 -63.36 -50.85
C LYS A 37 0.46 -62.23 -51.67
N ASN A 38 0.03 -62.06 -52.91
CA ASN A 38 0.42 -60.92 -53.76
C ASN A 38 0.24 -59.59 -53.01
N THR A 39 1.34 -59.01 -52.52
CA THR A 39 1.39 -57.77 -51.72
C THR A 39 1.56 -56.51 -52.57
N SER A 40 1.34 -56.58 -53.88
CA SER A 40 1.54 -55.45 -54.81
C SER A 40 0.73 -54.19 -54.46
N GLU A 41 -0.26 -54.28 -53.58
CA GLU A 41 -1.07 -53.15 -53.10
C GLU A 41 -0.96 -52.88 -51.59
N THR A 42 -0.18 -53.66 -50.81
CA THR A 42 -0.15 -53.54 -49.34
C THR A 42 1.01 -52.68 -48.83
N GLY A 43 1.20 -51.52 -49.44
CA GLY A 43 2.14 -50.50 -48.99
C GLY A 43 1.44 -49.18 -48.69
N PHE A 44 1.98 -48.38 -47.77
CA PHE A 44 1.51 -47.03 -47.56
C PHE A 44 1.86 -46.18 -48.78
N LYS A 45 0.85 -45.86 -49.61
CA LYS A 45 1.00 -44.91 -50.71
C LYS A 45 0.77 -43.51 -50.16
N VAL A 46 1.66 -42.58 -50.51
CA VAL A 46 1.42 -41.16 -50.26
C VAL A 46 0.35 -40.65 -51.22
N PRO A 47 -0.46 -39.65 -50.83
CA PRO A 47 -1.36 -38.98 -51.76
C PRO A 47 -0.60 -38.40 -52.95
N ASP A 48 -1.29 -38.29 -54.08
CA ASP A 48 -0.77 -37.62 -55.26
C ASP A 48 -0.36 -36.19 -54.90
N ASP A 49 0.77 -35.73 -55.44
CA ASP A 49 1.34 -34.39 -55.27
C ASP A 49 1.66 -33.98 -53.81
N TYR A 50 1.78 -34.96 -52.90
CA TYR A 50 2.14 -34.70 -51.49
C TYR A 50 3.45 -33.93 -51.36
N PHE A 51 4.51 -34.38 -52.03
CA PHE A 51 5.82 -33.73 -51.93
C PHE A 51 5.89 -32.40 -52.70
N GLU A 52 5.08 -32.25 -53.76
CA GLU A 52 5.00 -31.01 -54.54
C GLU A 52 4.31 -29.90 -53.75
N SER A 53 3.23 -30.21 -53.05
CA SER A 53 2.46 -29.23 -52.24
C SER A 53 3.02 -29.01 -50.83
N LEU A 54 3.95 -29.86 -50.36
CA LEU A 54 4.49 -29.78 -49.01
C LEU A 54 5.32 -28.52 -48.79
N GLU A 55 6.14 -28.13 -49.77
CA GLU A 55 6.97 -26.93 -49.68
C GLU A 55 6.09 -25.67 -49.59
N ASP A 56 5.10 -25.55 -50.48
CA ASP A 56 4.15 -24.43 -50.50
C ASP A 56 3.34 -24.34 -49.19
N GLY A 57 2.85 -25.48 -48.69
CA GLY A 57 2.11 -25.54 -47.44
C GLY A 57 2.97 -25.17 -46.22
N LEU A 58 4.25 -25.55 -46.23
CA LEU A 58 5.19 -25.20 -45.17
C LEU A 58 5.52 -23.70 -45.20
N PHE A 59 5.85 -23.15 -46.36
CA PHE A 59 6.14 -21.72 -46.52
C PHE A 59 4.92 -20.86 -46.18
N GLN A 60 3.71 -21.25 -46.57
CA GLN A 60 2.50 -20.54 -46.18
C GLN A 60 2.33 -20.52 -44.64
N LYS A 61 2.70 -21.60 -43.96
CA LYS A 61 2.55 -21.72 -42.51
C LYS A 61 3.63 -20.98 -41.71
N ILE A 62 4.81 -20.79 -42.29
CA ILE A 62 5.95 -20.10 -41.66
C ILE A 62 5.96 -18.60 -42.02
N SER A 63 5.70 -18.26 -43.29
CA SER A 63 5.67 -16.88 -43.77
C SER A 63 4.44 -16.11 -43.32
N ASN A 64 3.34 -16.80 -42.97
CA ASN A 64 2.30 -16.22 -42.13
C ASN A 64 2.85 -16.12 -40.71
N GLU A 65 3.73 -15.13 -40.48
CA GLU A 65 4.01 -14.63 -39.15
C GLU A 65 2.66 -14.35 -38.50
N LYS A 66 2.22 -15.25 -37.61
CA LYS A 66 1.10 -14.97 -36.70
C LYS A 66 1.39 -13.57 -36.16
N PRO A 67 0.45 -12.61 -36.26
CA PRO A 67 0.73 -11.24 -35.86
C PRO A 67 1.30 -11.32 -34.45
N LYS A 68 2.59 -11.00 -34.28
CA LYS A 68 3.28 -11.04 -32.98
C LYS A 68 2.34 -10.30 -32.05
N GLY A 69 1.67 -11.05 -31.17
CA GLY A 69 0.49 -10.56 -30.46
C GLY A 69 0.82 -9.18 -29.91
N LYS A 70 0.00 -8.18 -30.23
CA LYS A 70 0.33 -6.76 -30.05
C LYS A 70 0.90 -6.53 -28.64
N VAL A 71 2.23 -6.51 -28.52
CA VAL A 71 2.91 -6.30 -27.24
C VAL A 71 2.79 -4.83 -26.93
N ILE A 72 1.85 -4.50 -26.04
CA ILE A 72 1.75 -3.16 -25.49
C ILE A 72 2.73 -3.03 -24.34
N SER A 73 3.57 -2.00 -24.35
CA SER A 73 4.47 -1.73 -23.24
C SER A 73 3.65 -1.34 -22.01
N LEU A 74 3.88 -2.01 -20.88
CA LEU A 74 3.12 -1.77 -19.64
C LEU A 74 3.33 -0.36 -19.07
N PHE A 75 4.50 0.25 -19.29
CA PHE A 75 4.83 1.57 -18.78
C PHE A 75 5.05 2.57 -19.92
N SER A 76 4.01 3.37 -20.20
CA SER A 76 4.12 4.48 -21.14
C SER A 76 4.55 5.75 -20.40
N LYS A 77 5.78 6.22 -20.67
CA LYS A 77 6.34 7.45 -20.07
C LYS A 77 5.50 8.71 -20.34
N ARG A 78 4.63 8.66 -21.35
CA ARG A 78 3.78 9.78 -21.76
C ARG A 78 2.72 10.15 -20.72
N ASN A 79 2.19 9.17 -19.98
CA ASN A 79 1.13 9.41 -19.00
C ASN A 79 1.69 9.71 -17.60
N ILE A 80 2.96 9.37 -17.35
CA ILE A 80 3.63 9.59 -16.05
C ILE A 80 3.72 11.08 -15.73
N PHE A 81 3.97 11.94 -16.73
CA PHE A 81 4.00 13.39 -16.52
C PHE A 81 2.63 13.95 -16.06
N TYR A 82 1.52 13.39 -16.53
CA TYR A 82 0.18 13.81 -16.09
C TYR A 82 -0.12 13.38 -14.64
N PHE A 83 0.33 12.19 -14.24
CA PHE A 83 0.20 11.71 -12.87
C PHE A 83 1.16 12.39 -11.88
N SER A 84 2.18 13.10 -12.37
CA SER A 84 3.14 13.85 -11.54
C SER A 84 2.47 14.92 -10.69
N GLY A 85 1.42 15.59 -11.19
CA GLY A 85 0.72 16.64 -10.43
C GLY A 85 -0.08 16.09 -9.25
N ILE A 86 -0.75 14.95 -9.44
CA ILE A 86 -1.51 14.25 -8.39
C ILE A 86 -0.56 13.72 -7.32
N ALA A 87 0.57 13.11 -7.74
CA ALA A 87 1.59 12.64 -6.82
C ALA A 87 2.21 13.79 -6.00
N ALA A 88 2.45 14.95 -6.62
CA ALA A 88 2.94 16.14 -5.92
C ALA A 88 1.91 16.66 -4.89
N MET A 89 0.62 16.69 -5.21
CA MET A 89 -0.42 17.06 -4.25
C MET A 89 -0.47 16.10 -3.06
N ILE A 90 -0.40 14.79 -3.31
CA ILE A 90 -0.36 13.78 -2.24
C ILE A 90 0.90 13.95 -1.38
N ALA A 91 2.06 14.21 -2.00
CA ALA A 91 3.31 14.45 -1.28
C ALA A 91 3.26 15.73 -0.43
N ILE A 92 2.63 16.81 -0.92
CA ILE A 92 2.42 18.05 -0.16
C ILE A 92 1.49 17.78 1.03
N ILE A 93 0.36 17.10 0.81
CA ILE A 93 -0.58 16.76 1.89
C ILE A 93 0.10 15.89 2.94
N PHE A 94 0.82 14.86 2.51
CA PHE A 94 1.56 13.98 3.42
C PHE A 94 2.64 14.75 4.19
N SER A 95 3.39 15.63 3.52
CA SER A 95 4.39 16.49 4.15
C SER A 95 3.77 17.36 5.24
N VAL A 96 2.69 18.07 4.93
CA VAL A 96 1.99 18.95 5.87
C VAL A 96 1.37 18.19 7.04
N VAL A 97 0.78 17.02 6.78
CA VAL A 97 0.16 16.20 7.84
C VAL A 97 1.20 15.57 8.76
N VAL A 98 2.36 15.15 8.24
CA VAL A 98 3.42 14.48 9.01
C VAL A 98 4.31 15.47 9.77
N THR A 99 4.48 16.71 9.31
CA THR A 99 5.30 17.74 10.01
C THR A 99 4.54 18.52 11.08
N LYS A 100 3.26 18.27 11.32
CA LYS A 100 2.58 18.78 12.52
C LYS A 100 3.04 17.97 13.73
N GLN A 101 4.25 18.27 14.20
CA GLN A 101 4.65 17.98 15.56
C GLN A 101 3.71 18.78 16.45
N SER A 102 2.86 18.09 17.19
CA SER A 102 1.98 18.71 18.17
C SER A 102 2.86 19.37 19.21
N ASP A 103 2.98 20.70 19.15
CA ASP A 103 3.44 21.45 20.31
C ASP A 103 2.49 21.09 21.44
N SER A 104 2.98 20.34 22.41
CA SER A 104 2.20 20.00 23.58
C SER A 104 1.89 21.31 24.29
N LEU A 105 0.63 21.71 24.29
CA LEU A 105 0.18 22.89 25.04
C LEU A 105 0.48 22.64 26.51
N ASP A 106 1.46 23.36 27.04
CA ASP A 106 1.88 23.30 28.44
C ASP A 106 1.75 24.70 29.06
N PHE A 107 1.38 24.76 30.33
CA PHE A 107 1.21 26.03 31.04
C PHE A 107 2.53 26.80 31.16
N ASN A 108 3.67 26.11 31.09
CA ASN A 108 4.99 26.72 31.11
C ASN A 108 5.31 27.56 29.86
N THR A 109 4.57 27.38 28.75
CA THR A 109 4.76 28.16 27.52
C THR A 109 3.85 29.39 27.44
N LEU A 110 2.94 29.58 28.39
CA LEU A 110 2.00 30.68 28.38
C LEU A 110 2.67 31.97 28.86
N ALA A 111 2.72 33.00 28.00
CA ALA A 111 3.30 34.28 28.40
C ALA A 111 2.29 35.10 29.22
N ILE A 112 2.79 35.88 30.18
CA ILE A 112 1.95 36.78 31.00
C ILE A 112 1.21 37.80 30.11
N ALA A 113 1.84 38.27 29.04
CA ALA A 113 1.21 39.17 28.08
C ALA A 113 -0.02 38.55 27.39
N ASP A 114 0.01 37.24 27.14
CA ASP A 114 -1.11 36.52 26.52
C ASP A 114 -2.27 36.36 27.51
N ILE A 115 -1.97 36.08 28.79
CA ILE A 115 -2.96 36.02 29.88
C ILE A 115 -3.64 37.39 30.04
N GLN A 116 -2.86 38.47 30.01
CA GLN A 116 -3.39 39.82 30.15
C GLN A 116 -4.28 40.19 28.95
N ALA A 117 -3.84 39.91 27.72
CA ALA A 117 -4.65 40.14 26.53
C ALA A 117 -5.97 39.35 26.58
N TYR A 118 -5.94 38.11 27.09
CA TYR A 118 -7.12 37.29 27.27
C TYR A 118 -8.12 37.88 28.30
N TYR A 119 -7.61 38.48 29.38
CA TYR A 119 -8.41 39.21 30.36
C TYR A 119 -9.02 40.49 29.77
N ASP A 120 -8.22 41.28 29.05
CA ASP A 120 -8.64 42.56 28.47
C ASP A 120 -9.71 42.40 27.38
N GLU A 121 -9.69 41.27 26.66
CA GLU A 121 -10.73 40.92 25.68
C GLU A 121 -12.06 40.49 26.34
N GLY A 122 -12.09 40.37 27.68
CA GLY A 122 -13.29 40.02 28.42
C GLY A 122 -13.65 38.53 28.35
N ASN A 123 -12.69 37.67 27.97
CA ASN A 123 -12.91 36.24 27.84
C ASN A 123 -12.97 35.49 29.19
N ILE A 124 -12.79 36.21 30.30
CA ILE A 124 -12.86 35.65 31.65
C ILE A 124 -14.25 35.92 32.23
N GLU A 125 -15.08 34.89 32.23
CA GLU A 125 -16.36 34.88 32.94
C GLU A 125 -16.17 34.18 34.29
N LEU A 126 -16.07 34.96 35.37
CA LEU A 126 -16.03 34.43 36.73
C LEU A 126 -17.41 34.53 37.38
N SER A 127 -17.88 33.44 37.95
CA SER A 127 -19.08 33.45 38.79
C SER A 127 -18.78 34.05 40.17
N SER A 128 -19.82 34.56 40.85
CA SER A 128 -19.66 35.12 42.20
C SER A 128 -19.08 34.12 43.21
N ILE A 129 -19.28 32.81 42.99
CA ILE A 129 -18.72 31.75 43.84
C ILE A 129 -17.21 31.57 43.61
N GLU A 130 -16.75 31.68 42.36
CA GLU A 130 -15.33 31.57 42.01
C GLU A 130 -14.56 32.79 42.50
N ILE A 131 -15.16 33.98 42.38
CA ILE A 131 -14.61 35.21 42.96
C ILE A 131 -14.51 35.09 44.48
N ALA A 132 -15.55 34.57 45.15
CA ALA A 132 -15.54 34.38 46.60
C ALA A 132 -14.45 33.39 47.06
N SER A 133 -14.20 32.33 46.29
CA SER A 133 -13.13 31.37 46.59
C SER A 133 -11.72 31.98 46.49
N LEU A 134 -11.53 33.01 45.66
CA LEU A 134 -10.25 33.74 45.56
C LEU A 134 -10.06 34.73 46.72
N LEU A 135 -11.15 35.21 47.33
CA LEU A 135 -11.15 36.16 48.45
C LEU A 135 -11.00 35.48 49.82
N GLU A 136 -11.16 34.16 49.88
CA GLU A 136 -11.04 33.36 51.11
C GLU A 136 -9.57 33.07 51.49
N GLU A 137 -8.64 33.25 50.56
CA GLU A 137 -7.22 33.39 50.89
C GLU A 137 -7.03 34.71 51.65
N GLU A 138 -6.18 34.75 52.68
CA GLU A 138 -5.98 35.89 53.58
C GLU A 138 -5.36 37.10 52.84
N VAL A 139 -6.14 37.75 51.98
CA VAL A 139 -5.74 38.93 51.24
C VAL A 139 -5.79 40.09 52.23
N ASN A 140 -4.65 40.70 52.50
CA ASN A 140 -4.57 41.91 53.31
C ASN A 140 -5.19 43.08 52.54
N TYR A 141 -6.50 43.26 52.67
CA TYR A 141 -7.25 44.32 52.01
C TYR A 141 -6.79 45.73 52.39
N LEU A 142 -5.97 45.91 53.43
CA LEU A 142 -5.44 47.21 53.84
C LEU A 142 -4.19 47.63 53.07
N SER A 143 -3.38 46.70 52.55
CA SER A 143 -2.10 47.05 51.92
C SER A 143 -2.23 47.98 50.70
N PRO A 144 -3.26 47.88 49.83
CA PRO A 144 -3.43 48.78 48.70
C PRO A 144 -3.88 50.19 49.09
N PHE A 145 -4.52 50.35 50.26
CA PHE A 145 -5.00 51.65 50.75
C PHE A 145 -3.95 52.39 51.58
N GLU A 146 -3.00 51.67 52.19
CA GLU A 146 -1.88 52.32 52.91
C GLU A 146 -0.91 53.06 51.97
N GLU A 147 -0.77 52.62 50.72
CA GLU A 147 0.21 53.20 49.79
C GLU A 147 -0.29 54.46 49.07
N LYS A 148 -1.60 54.71 49.07
CA LYS A 148 -2.19 55.84 48.35
C LYS A 148 -2.73 56.89 49.32
N SER A 149 -1.84 57.77 49.80
CA SER A 149 -2.26 59.02 50.42
C SER A 149 -3.01 59.86 49.37
N ILE A 150 -4.33 59.97 49.51
CA ILE A 150 -5.13 60.91 48.72
C ILE A 150 -4.72 62.32 49.16
N SER A 151 -4.44 63.23 48.22
CA SER A 151 -4.11 64.61 48.58
C SER A 151 -5.33 65.34 49.11
N ASP A 152 -5.13 66.20 50.11
CA ASP A 152 -6.19 67.02 50.69
C ASP A 152 -6.92 67.84 49.61
N ASP A 153 -6.21 68.30 48.58
CA ASP A 153 -6.78 69.01 47.43
C ASP A 153 -7.76 68.15 46.63
N ALA A 154 -7.43 66.87 46.38
CA ALA A 154 -8.31 65.95 45.65
C ALA A 154 -9.53 65.54 46.49
N LEU A 155 -9.34 65.45 47.82
CA LEU A 155 -10.44 65.25 48.77
C LEU A 155 -11.37 66.47 48.82
N LEU A 156 -10.80 67.67 48.86
CA LEU A 156 -11.55 68.93 48.86
C LEU A 156 -12.32 69.12 47.55
N GLU A 157 -11.71 68.80 46.41
CA GLU A 157 -12.37 68.84 45.10
C GLU A 157 -13.54 67.87 45.04
N TYR A 158 -13.35 66.62 45.47
CA TYR A 158 -14.43 65.63 45.56
C TYR A 158 -15.58 66.08 46.48
N LEU A 159 -15.26 66.62 47.66
CA LEU A 159 -16.25 67.12 48.62
C LEU A 159 -16.93 68.42 48.17
N SER A 160 -16.33 69.16 47.24
CA SER A 160 -16.89 70.40 46.70
C SER A 160 -17.72 70.16 45.43
N ASP A 161 -17.40 69.10 44.68
CA ASP A 161 -18.15 68.68 43.49
C ASP A 161 -19.45 67.94 43.85
N GLU A 162 -19.50 67.31 45.02
CA GLU A 162 -20.75 66.77 45.58
C GLU A 162 -21.54 67.90 46.26
N ASP A 163 -22.74 68.20 45.75
CA ASP A 163 -23.71 69.06 46.42
C ASP A 163 -24.21 68.37 47.70
N LEU A 164 -23.48 68.53 48.80
CA LEU A 164 -23.85 67.98 50.12
C LEU A 164 -25.08 68.65 50.75
N ASP A 165 -25.68 69.63 50.07
CA ASP A 165 -26.82 70.40 50.57
C ASP A 165 -28.16 69.63 50.53
N ASP A 166 -28.23 68.47 49.86
CA ASP A 166 -29.49 67.70 49.70
C ASP A 166 -29.62 66.42 50.56
N GLU A 167 -28.63 66.06 51.38
CA GLU A 167 -28.83 64.99 52.37
C GLU A 167 -29.25 65.59 53.72
N ILE A 168 -30.55 65.91 53.81
CA ILE A 168 -31.23 66.11 55.09
C ILE A 168 -31.00 64.85 55.93
N ILE A 169 -30.10 64.93 56.91
CA ILE A 169 -30.06 63.96 58.00
C ILE A 169 -31.40 64.08 58.73
N PHE A 170 -32.29 63.13 58.47
CA PHE A 170 -33.50 62.93 59.27
C PHE A 170 -33.05 62.49 60.68
N SER A 171 -33.02 63.44 61.61
CA SER A 171 -33.08 63.14 63.03
C SER A 171 -34.53 63.33 63.50
N GLU A 172 -35.20 62.21 63.74
CA GLU A 172 -36.50 62.00 64.43
C GLU A 172 -37.65 63.01 64.22
#